data_AF-A0A2D9CFY7-F1
#
_entry.id   AF-A0A2D9CFY7-F1
#
_cell.length_a   1.000
_cell.length_b   1.000
_cell.length_c   1.000
_cell.angle_alpha   90.00
_cell.angle_beta   90.00
_cell.angle_gamma   90.00
#
_symmetry.space_group_name_H-M   'P 1'
#
loop_
_entity.id
_entity.type
_entity.pdbx_description
1 polymer ?
#
loop_
_entity_poly.entity_id
_entity_poly.type
_entity_poly.pdbx_seq_one_letter_code
_entity_poly.pdbx_strand_id
1 'polypeptide(L)'
;MDHSIEKVIEKKLDKLVEEVDNDGSPQTKPYNSIKLVNDVLTIVLSDDSIISKVNATEDDYHAAESATTIGELYVIVSDPNVVSEIAEKDRSERRIKALKKGLVSLEESGEFVLDGDSVYFKGISRSLPQLLVEELINEVSRAEALGIPLNDYDGYQSLKRFFMWCALNPRAEVAHELYRFLKENSFRITKQGFFVALRNVVTLHGSPELVHFISNTYNKVKAVWKKSPDDYTVFLQDGEYKIVHTDRLYNEETHTTTVCPDCNGEGGYYDDGDCYEDEDEWNEGHWVECDTCDGTGEVEPYEYTTSVKVDHGEEIGKLTALYLDLPNRHENRFTDDWTKTFDIRIGKVVNMPQEDCNWSTQDCAAAGLHFTSDQIHYVGCGDQSVLVLINPMKVVGIGAHKGRCYEYLPIMTVPREEATEILHDNQFDTLQLDEVYAVRELDDLQAKVKEGFAKESNKYEFSLPNISSIDVRNIVGSLEEMKAEITARVRMVD
;
A
#
# COMPACT_ATOMS: atom_id res chain seq x y z
N MET A 1 -24.26 -47.87 -26.77
CA MET A 1 -24.93 -47.17 -27.87
C MET A 1 -25.53 -45.95 -27.21
N ASP A 2 -24.89 -44.77 -27.24
CA ASP A 2 -25.04 -43.88 -28.38
C ASP A 2 -23.92 -42.80 -28.42
N HIS A 3 -22.65 -43.19 -28.58
CA HIS A 3 -21.53 -42.26 -28.83
C HIS A 3 -21.43 -41.83 -30.32
N SER A 4 -22.53 -41.91 -31.05
CA SER A 4 -22.56 -41.64 -32.49
C SER A 4 -23.00 -40.22 -32.82
N ILE A 5 -23.79 -39.56 -31.96
CA ILE A 5 -24.35 -38.24 -32.26
C ILE A 5 -23.39 -37.12 -31.84
N GLU A 6 -22.82 -37.20 -30.63
CA GLU A 6 -21.83 -36.23 -30.10
C GLU A 6 -20.58 -36.12 -30.99
N LYS A 7 -20.03 -37.27 -31.44
CA LYS A 7 -18.86 -37.32 -32.34
C LYS A 7 -19.15 -36.84 -33.76
N VAL A 8 -20.42 -36.86 -34.20
CA VAL A 8 -20.83 -36.36 -35.51
C VAL A 8 -21.02 -34.84 -35.48
N ILE A 9 -21.36 -34.28 -34.31
CA ILE A 9 -21.47 -32.82 -34.09
C ILE A 9 -20.07 -32.18 -33.97
N GLU A 10 -19.15 -32.75 -33.17
CA GLU A 10 -17.76 -32.28 -33.07
C GLU A 10 -17.05 -32.21 -34.43
N LYS A 11 -17.13 -33.29 -35.23
CA LYS A 11 -16.47 -33.33 -36.55
C LYS A 11 -17.09 -32.41 -37.61
N LYS A 12 -18.33 -31.94 -37.40
CA LYS A 12 -18.99 -30.98 -38.30
C LYS A 12 -18.62 -29.53 -37.95
N LEU A 13 -18.36 -29.23 -36.67
CA LEU A 13 -17.88 -27.91 -36.24
C LEU A 13 -16.43 -27.65 -36.66
N ASP A 14 -15.55 -28.66 -36.62
CA ASP A 14 -14.16 -28.50 -37.08
C ASP A 14 -14.06 -28.14 -38.57
N LYS A 15 -15.03 -28.60 -39.40
CA LYS A 15 -15.11 -28.22 -40.82
C LYS A 15 -15.59 -26.79 -41.05
N LEU A 16 -16.32 -26.20 -40.10
CA LEU A 16 -16.84 -24.83 -40.21
C LEU A 16 -15.79 -23.76 -39.85
N VAL A 17 -14.70 -24.14 -39.17
CA VAL A 17 -13.59 -23.24 -38.86
C VAL A 17 -12.65 -23.04 -40.07
N GLU A 18 -12.57 -24.00 -40.99
CA GLU A 18 -11.73 -23.88 -42.19
C GLU A 18 -12.34 -23.03 -43.32
N GLU A 19 -13.65 -22.71 -43.27
CA GLU A 19 -14.33 -21.92 -44.32
C GLU A 19 -14.48 -20.41 -43.98
N VAL A 20 -13.86 -19.92 -42.90
CA VAL A 20 -14.04 -18.51 -42.45
C VAL A 20 -13.21 -17.50 -43.27
N ASP A 21 -12.33 -17.94 -44.16
CA ASP A 21 -11.56 -17.05 -45.05
C ASP A 21 -12.04 -17.13 -46.50
N ASN A 22 -13.24 -16.61 -46.76
CA ASN A 22 -13.61 -15.82 -47.96
C ASN A 22 -15.14 -15.76 -48.10
N ASP A 23 -15.72 -14.56 -47.97
CA ASP A 23 -16.32 -13.82 -49.10
C ASP A 23 -17.37 -12.81 -48.59
N GLY A 24 -17.23 -11.57 -49.04
CA GLY A 24 -18.17 -10.51 -48.73
C GLY A 24 -19.40 -10.61 -49.63
N SER A 25 -20.55 -11.03 -49.09
CA SER A 25 -21.83 -10.99 -49.80
C SER A 25 -23.02 -10.88 -48.80
N PRO A 26 -24.25 -10.55 -49.26
CA PRO A 26 -25.32 -9.94 -48.44
C PRO A 26 -25.79 -10.85 -47.29
N GLN A 27 -26.14 -10.23 -46.15
CA GLN A 27 -26.68 -10.88 -44.95
C GLN A 27 -27.93 -11.72 -45.26
N THR A 28 -27.75 -12.98 -45.64
CA THR A 28 -28.77 -14.01 -45.60
C THR A 28 -28.94 -14.46 -44.15
N LYS A 29 -30.18 -14.47 -43.65
CA LYS A 29 -30.45 -14.99 -42.31
C LYS A 29 -29.89 -16.42 -42.18
N PRO A 30 -29.35 -16.81 -41.01
CA PRO A 30 -28.71 -18.11 -40.80
C PRO A 30 -29.69 -19.31 -40.78
N TYR A 31 -30.96 -19.09 -41.13
CA TYR A 31 -32.04 -20.07 -41.06
C TYR A 31 -33.04 -19.90 -42.20
N ASN A 32 -33.67 -21.00 -42.60
CA ASN A 32 -34.73 -21.05 -43.61
C ASN A 32 -36.12 -20.85 -43.01
N SER A 33 -36.37 -21.35 -41.79
CA SER A 33 -37.65 -21.12 -41.08
C SER A 33 -37.53 -21.26 -39.57
N ILE A 34 -38.34 -20.51 -38.81
CA ILE A 34 -38.48 -20.61 -37.35
C ILE A 34 -39.97 -20.75 -37.03
N LYS A 35 -40.31 -21.64 -36.10
CA LYS A 35 -41.68 -21.82 -35.60
C LYS A 35 -41.67 -22.07 -34.09
N LEU A 36 -42.59 -21.42 -33.37
CA LEU A 36 -42.90 -21.72 -31.98
C LEU A 36 -44.30 -22.32 -31.91
N VAL A 37 -44.42 -23.59 -31.48
CA VAL A 37 -45.70 -24.29 -31.35
C VAL A 37 -45.69 -25.12 -30.06
N ASN A 38 -46.69 -24.94 -29.20
CA ASN A 38 -46.84 -25.67 -27.93
C ASN A 38 -45.55 -25.66 -27.08
N ASP A 39 -44.99 -24.47 -26.85
CA ASP A 39 -43.75 -24.25 -26.09
C ASP A 39 -42.52 -24.99 -26.67
N VAL A 40 -42.54 -25.34 -27.96
CA VAL A 40 -41.40 -25.91 -28.67
C VAL A 40 -40.98 -24.98 -29.81
N LEU A 41 -39.78 -24.42 -29.69
CA LEU A 41 -39.13 -23.63 -30.75
C LEU A 41 -38.41 -24.59 -31.69
N THR A 42 -38.74 -24.56 -32.98
CA THR A 42 -38.09 -25.35 -34.04
C THR A 42 -37.50 -24.40 -35.07
N ILE A 43 -36.21 -24.59 -35.38
CA ILE A 43 -35.45 -23.76 -36.31
C ILE A 43 -34.87 -24.67 -37.38
N VAL A 44 -35.14 -24.36 -38.64
CA VAL A 44 -34.56 -25.02 -39.81
C VAL A 44 -33.43 -24.13 -40.30
N LEU A 45 -32.19 -24.59 -40.17
CA LEU A 45 -30.99 -23.87 -40.58
C LEU A 45 -30.86 -23.81 -42.12
N SER A 46 -29.97 -22.96 -42.61
CA SER A 46 -29.71 -22.80 -44.05
C SER A 46 -29.13 -24.05 -44.73
N ASP A 47 -28.56 -24.99 -43.95
CA ASP A 47 -28.08 -26.30 -44.39
C ASP A 47 -29.15 -27.41 -44.32
N ASP A 48 -30.42 -27.03 -44.16
CA ASP A 48 -31.60 -27.89 -43.96
C ASP A 48 -31.57 -28.76 -42.69
N SER A 49 -30.61 -28.54 -41.78
CA SER A 49 -30.64 -29.19 -40.46
C SER A 49 -31.66 -28.53 -39.54
N ILE A 50 -32.18 -29.31 -38.58
CA ILE A 50 -33.25 -28.87 -37.68
C ILE A 50 -32.73 -28.89 -36.25
N ILE A 51 -32.84 -27.76 -35.55
CA ILE A 51 -32.56 -27.62 -34.12
C ILE A 51 -33.85 -27.22 -33.38
N SER A 52 -34.03 -27.68 -32.15
CA SER A 52 -35.26 -27.42 -31.39
C SER A 52 -35.04 -27.25 -29.90
N LYS A 53 -35.74 -26.30 -29.28
CA LYS A 53 -35.77 -26.04 -27.84
C LYS A 53 -37.16 -26.39 -27.29
N VAL A 54 -37.20 -27.23 -26.26
CA VAL A 54 -38.42 -27.55 -25.50
C VAL A 54 -38.60 -26.58 -24.34
N ASN A 55 -39.84 -26.25 -23.97
CA ASN A 55 -40.20 -25.19 -23.01
C ASN A 55 -39.71 -23.79 -23.42
N ALA A 56 -39.72 -23.49 -24.72
CA ALA A 56 -39.29 -22.21 -25.25
C ALA A 56 -40.34 -21.10 -25.05
N THR A 57 -39.88 -19.89 -24.77
CA THR A 57 -40.75 -18.71 -24.59
C THR A 57 -40.90 -17.90 -25.87
N GLU A 58 -41.80 -16.92 -25.87
CA GLU A 58 -41.94 -15.95 -26.97
C GLU A 58 -40.67 -15.09 -27.12
N ASP A 59 -39.96 -14.83 -26.01
CA ASP A 59 -38.65 -14.15 -26.02
C ASP A 59 -37.56 -14.98 -26.72
N ASP A 60 -37.54 -16.31 -26.52
CA ASP A 60 -36.62 -17.21 -27.23
C ASP A 60 -36.85 -17.18 -28.75
N TYR A 61 -38.12 -17.07 -29.17
CA TYR A 61 -38.49 -16.95 -30.58
C TYR A 61 -37.98 -15.64 -31.19
N HIS A 62 -38.15 -14.51 -30.51
CA HIS A 62 -37.65 -13.21 -30.97
C HIS A 62 -36.11 -13.14 -30.98
N ALA A 63 -35.45 -13.77 -30.00
CA ALA A 63 -34.00 -13.92 -29.98
C ALA A 63 -33.51 -14.73 -31.19
N ALA A 64 -34.20 -15.82 -31.55
CA ALA A 64 -33.86 -16.61 -32.73
C ALA A 64 -34.13 -15.86 -34.04
N GLU A 65 -35.18 -15.04 -34.11
CA GLU A 65 -35.52 -14.24 -35.29
C GLU A 65 -34.51 -13.13 -35.60
N SER A 66 -33.88 -12.60 -34.55
CA SER A 66 -32.87 -11.54 -34.61
C SER A 66 -31.43 -12.06 -34.74
N ALA A 67 -31.22 -13.38 -34.64
CA ALA A 67 -29.90 -13.99 -34.80
C ALA A 67 -29.35 -13.77 -36.22
N THR A 68 -28.09 -13.35 -36.26
CA THR A 68 -27.32 -13.09 -37.48
C THR A 68 -26.34 -14.21 -37.81
N THR A 69 -26.04 -15.08 -36.84
CA THR A 69 -25.16 -16.23 -37.04
C THR A 69 -25.81 -17.54 -36.61
N ILE A 70 -25.37 -18.66 -37.20
CA ILE A 70 -25.80 -20.00 -36.80
C ILE A 70 -25.41 -20.28 -35.34
N GLY A 71 -24.28 -19.76 -34.87
CA GLY A 71 -23.81 -19.91 -33.48
C GLY A 71 -24.79 -19.32 -32.45
N GLU A 72 -25.38 -18.16 -32.72
CA GLU A 72 -26.40 -17.55 -31.86
C GLU A 72 -27.64 -18.45 -31.73
N LEU A 73 -28.09 -19.07 -32.83
CA LEU A 73 -29.21 -20.01 -32.82
C LEU A 73 -28.92 -21.25 -31.97
N TYR A 74 -27.69 -21.78 -32.05
CA TYR A 74 -27.27 -22.88 -31.20
C TYR A 74 -27.21 -22.49 -29.72
N VAL A 75 -26.78 -21.29 -29.38
CA VAL A 75 -26.78 -20.78 -28.00
C VAL A 75 -28.21 -20.66 -27.45
N ILE A 76 -29.15 -20.17 -28.26
CA ILE A 76 -30.57 -20.02 -27.87
C ILE A 76 -31.22 -21.37 -27.59
N VAL A 77 -30.88 -22.38 -28.41
CA VAL A 77 -31.45 -23.74 -28.32
C VAL A 77 -30.74 -24.62 -27.29
N SER A 78 -29.49 -24.30 -26.94
CA SER A 78 -28.74 -25.04 -25.94
C SER A 78 -29.27 -24.79 -24.52
N ASP A 79 -29.12 -25.78 -23.65
CA ASP A 79 -29.43 -25.62 -22.23
C ASP A 79 -28.49 -24.55 -21.62
N PRO A 80 -29.01 -23.59 -20.82
CA PRO A 80 -28.19 -22.58 -20.16
C PRO A 80 -27.01 -23.15 -19.35
N ASN A 81 -27.15 -24.36 -18.82
CA ASN A 81 -26.07 -25.06 -18.10
C ASN A 81 -24.95 -25.51 -19.06
N VAL A 82 -25.28 -25.98 -20.26
CA VAL A 82 -24.28 -26.40 -21.27
C VAL A 82 -23.54 -25.19 -21.85
N VAL A 83 -24.25 -24.09 -22.11
CA VAL A 83 -23.63 -22.84 -22.60
C VAL A 83 -22.69 -22.26 -21.55
N SER A 84 -23.07 -22.28 -20.27
CA SER A 84 -22.22 -21.80 -19.18
C SER A 84 -20.98 -22.69 -18.97
N GLU A 85 -21.11 -24.03 -19.04
CA GLU A 85 -19.97 -24.96 -18.97
C GLU A 85 -18.97 -24.75 -20.12
N ILE A 86 -19.44 -24.58 -21.36
CA ILE A 86 -18.57 -24.32 -22.52
C ILE A 86 -17.88 -22.95 -22.35
N ALA A 87 -18.60 -21.92 -21.92
CA ALA A 87 -18.02 -20.61 -21.66
C ALA A 87 -17.02 -20.61 -20.50
N GLU A 88 -17.22 -21.42 -19.47
CA GLU A 88 -16.24 -21.64 -18.39
C GLU A 88 -15.00 -22.36 -18.90
N LYS A 89 -15.16 -23.39 -19.73
CA LYS A 89 -14.06 -24.12 -20.36
C LYS A 89 -13.22 -23.21 -21.26
N ASP A 90 -13.85 -22.44 -22.14
CA ASP A 90 -13.17 -21.48 -23.02
C ASP A 90 -12.40 -20.41 -22.23
N ARG A 91 -13.00 -19.89 -21.15
CA ARG A 91 -12.33 -18.93 -20.25
C ARG A 91 -11.11 -19.57 -19.57
N SER A 92 -11.24 -20.81 -19.11
CA SER A 92 -10.15 -21.57 -18.51
C SER A 92 -9.01 -21.80 -19.51
N GLU A 93 -9.32 -22.20 -20.74
CA GLU A 93 -8.32 -22.43 -21.79
C GLU A 93 -7.56 -21.15 -22.17
N ARG A 94 -8.27 -20.02 -22.30
CA ARG A 94 -7.64 -18.71 -22.52
C ARG A 94 -6.73 -18.30 -21.38
N ARG A 95 -7.17 -18.51 -20.13
CA ARG A 95 -6.35 -18.22 -18.93
C ARG A 95 -5.08 -19.06 -18.91
N ILE A 96 -5.18 -20.37 -19.18
CA ILE A 96 -4.02 -21.28 -19.23
C ILE A 96 -3.04 -20.86 -20.33
N LYS A 97 -3.53 -20.47 -21.51
CA LYS A 97 -2.68 -20.00 -22.61
C LYS A 97 -1.96 -18.70 -22.26
N ALA A 98 -2.65 -17.75 -21.64
CA ALA A 98 -2.06 -16.50 -21.16
C ALA A 98 -1.01 -16.75 -20.07
N LEU A 99 -1.32 -17.63 -19.12
CA LEU A 99 -0.40 -18.01 -18.05
C LEU A 99 0.88 -18.64 -18.62
N LYS A 100 0.77 -19.59 -19.55
CA LYS A 100 1.92 -20.21 -20.21
C LYS A 100 2.82 -19.19 -20.91
N LYS A 101 2.22 -18.21 -21.60
CA LYS A 101 2.99 -17.12 -22.22
C LYS A 101 3.71 -16.28 -21.16
N GLY A 102 3.03 -15.93 -20.08
CA GLY A 102 3.61 -15.16 -18.99
C GLY A 102 4.73 -15.89 -18.24
N LEU A 103 4.63 -17.21 -18.09
CA LEU A 103 5.69 -18.02 -17.48
C LEU A 103 7.00 -17.97 -18.27
N VAL A 104 6.93 -17.91 -19.61
CA VAL A 104 8.12 -17.72 -20.45
C VAL A 104 8.77 -16.36 -20.17
N SER A 105 7.97 -15.28 -20.08
CA SER A 105 8.48 -13.95 -19.72
C SER A 105 9.12 -13.93 -18.32
N LEU A 106 8.56 -14.66 -17.34
CA LEU A 106 9.19 -14.79 -16.03
C LEU A 106 10.53 -15.52 -16.12
N GLU A 107 10.63 -16.60 -16.87
CA GLU A 107 11.90 -17.33 -17.04
C GLU A 107 12.96 -16.46 -17.74
N GLU A 108 12.57 -15.73 -18.80
CA GLU A 108 13.44 -14.81 -19.55
C GLU A 108 13.95 -13.65 -18.70
N SER A 109 13.19 -13.20 -17.69
CA SER A 109 13.64 -12.16 -16.75
C SER A 109 14.90 -12.56 -15.96
N GLY A 110 15.18 -13.87 -15.86
CA GLY A 110 16.34 -14.38 -15.15
C GLY A 110 16.22 -14.37 -13.61
N GLU A 111 15.10 -13.98 -13.03
CA GLU A 111 14.86 -13.97 -11.57
C GLU A 111 14.16 -15.25 -11.06
N PHE A 112 13.58 -16.04 -11.95
CA PHE A 112 12.72 -17.17 -11.61
C PHE A 112 13.30 -18.54 -12.04
N VAL A 113 12.80 -19.60 -11.40
CA VAL A 113 13.03 -21.01 -11.75
C VAL A 113 11.67 -21.69 -11.87
N LEU A 114 11.45 -22.39 -12.98
CA LEU A 114 10.27 -23.22 -13.22
C LEU A 114 10.60 -24.68 -12.89
N ASP A 115 9.78 -25.31 -12.04
CA ASP A 115 9.84 -26.75 -11.76
C ASP A 115 8.43 -27.35 -11.84
N GLY A 116 8.16 -28.04 -12.95
CA GLY A 116 6.82 -28.53 -13.28
C GLY A 116 5.81 -27.38 -13.41
N ASP A 117 4.75 -27.42 -12.59
CA ASP A 117 3.70 -26.39 -12.52
C ASP A 117 3.99 -25.31 -11.45
N SER A 118 5.12 -25.39 -10.76
CA SER A 118 5.49 -24.47 -9.68
C SER A 118 6.55 -23.46 -10.12
N VAL A 119 6.42 -22.23 -9.62
CA VAL A 119 7.34 -21.12 -9.89
C VAL A 119 8.06 -20.73 -8.62
N TYR A 120 9.37 -20.51 -8.71
CA TYR A 120 10.23 -20.15 -7.58
C TYR A 120 11.04 -18.91 -7.92
N PHE A 121 11.36 -18.09 -6.92
CA PHE A 121 12.45 -17.13 -7.05
C PHE A 121 13.79 -17.87 -6.99
N LYS A 122 14.78 -17.43 -7.78
CA LYS A 122 16.13 -18.02 -7.72
C LYS A 122 16.69 -17.95 -6.29
N GLY A 123 17.22 -19.08 -5.83
CA GLY A 123 17.81 -19.19 -4.49
C GLY A 123 16.80 -19.33 -3.36
N ILE A 124 15.50 -19.52 -3.66
CA ILE A 124 14.45 -19.72 -2.66
C ILE A 124 13.68 -21.00 -2.98
N SER A 125 13.71 -21.95 -2.05
CA SER A 125 13.04 -23.26 -2.16
C SER A 125 11.52 -23.24 -1.99
N ARG A 126 10.90 -22.07 -1.74
CA ARG A 126 9.45 -21.91 -1.59
C ARG A 126 8.78 -21.55 -2.91
N SER A 127 7.75 -22.30 -3.26
CA SER A 127 6.93 -22.01 -4.44
C SER A 127 6.05 -20.78 -4.23
N LEU A 128 5.86 -20.04 -5.31
CA LEU A 128 4.99 -18.89 -5.37
C LEU A 128 3.53 -19.35 -5.47
N PRO A 129 2.61 -18.71 -4.73
CA PRO A 129 1.17 -18.93 -4.91
C PRO A 129 0.75 -18.55 -6.32
N GLN A 130 -0.16 -19.30 -6.93
CA GLN A 130 -0.61 -19.08 -8.30
C GLN A 130 -1.12 -17.64 -8.54
N LEU A 131 -1.92 -17.09 -7.61
CA LEU A 131 -2.43 -15.72 -7.73
C LEU A 131 -1.30 -14.68 -7.73
N LEU A 132 -0.22 -14.93 -6.99
CA LEU A 132 0.94 -14.05 -6.98
C LEU A 132 1.77 -14.19 -8.26
N VAL A 133 1.90 -15.40 -8.81
CA VAL A 133 2.54 -15.63 -10.11
C VAL A 133 1.82 -14.85 -11.21
N GLU A 134 0.48 -14.92 -11.25
CA GLU A 134 -0.34 -14.19 -12.21
C GLU A 134 -0.13 -12.66 -12.10
N GLU A 135 -0.01 -12.13 -10.89
CA GLU A 135 0.26 -10.70 -10.70
C GLU A 135 1.70 -10.32 -11.10
N LEU A 136 2.69 -11.15 -10.76
CA LEU A 136 4.09 -10.92 -11.16
C LEU A 136 4.25 -10.92 -12.68
N ILE A 137 3.52 -11.79 -13.40
CA ILE A 137 3.47 -11.77 -14.87
C ILE A 137 2.99 -10.41 -15.39
N ASN A 138 1.94 -9.85 -14.79
CA ASN A 138 1.41 -8.54 -15.18
C ASN A 138 2.42 -7.43 -14.90
N GLU A 139 3.04 -7.43 -13.72
CA GLU A 139 4.03 -6.40 -13.34
C GLU A 139 5.30 -6.47 -14.18
N VAL A 140 5.79 -7.67 -14.52
CA VAL A 140 6.93 -7.85 -15.43
C VAL A 140 6.60 -7.35 -16.83
N SER A 141 5.42 -7.71 -17.35
CA SER A 141 4.95 -7.23 -18.66
C SER A 141 4.82 -5.70 -18.71
N ARG A 142 4.37 -5.07 -17.62
CA ARG A 142 4.27 -3.61 -17.48
C ARG A 142 5.66 -2.95 -17.46
N ALA A 143 6.59 -3.51 -16.69
CA ALA A 143 7.96 -3.01 -16.63
C ALA A 143 8.65 -3.06 -18.00
N GLU A 144 8.49 -4.16 -18.72
CA GLU A 144 8.98 -4.32 -20.10
C GLU A 144 8.37 -3.29 -21.05
N ALA A 145 7.05 -3.10 -21.00
CA ALA A 145 6.36 -2.12 -21.84
C ALA A 145 6.80 -0.67 -21.56
N LEU A 146 7.18 -0.37 -20.32
CA LEU A 146 7.71 0.93 -19.92
C LEU A 146 9.24 1.06 -20.13
N GLY A 147 9.93 -0.02 -20.45
CA GLY A 147 11.39 -0.06 -20.56
C GLY A 147 12.13 0.18 -19.24
N ILE A 148 11.49 -0.14 -18.11
CA ILE A 148 12.06 0.06 -16.76
C ILE A 148 12.66 -1.27 -16.28
N PRO A 149 13.91 -1.31 -15.81
CA PRO A 149 14.48 -2.50 -15.19
C PRO A 149 13.65 -2.97 -13.99
N LEU A 150 13.47 -4.29 -13.81
CA LEU A 150 12.66 -4.84 -12.70
C LEU A 150 13.15 -4.41 -11.31
N ASN A 151 14.46 -4.18 -11.15
CA ASN A 151 15.02 -3.67 -9.90
C ASN A 151 14.56 -2.24 -9.56
N ASP A 152 14.22 -1.45 -10.59
CA ASP A 152 13.80 -0.05 -10.44
C ASP A 152 12.26 0.11 -10.50
N TYR A 153 11.53 -0.99 -10.72
CA TYR A 153 10.07 -0.96 -10.88
C TYR A 153 9.35 -1.35 -9.57
N ASP A 154 8.72 -0.35 -8.95
CA ASP A 154 8.09 -0.47 -7.62
C ASP A 154 6.99 -1.53 -7.54
N GLY A 155 6.21 -1.71 -8.61
CA GLY A 155 5.15 -2.73 -8.67
C GLY A 155 5.71 -4.14 -8.48
N TYR A 156 6.77 -4.47 -9.22
CA TYR A 156 7.47 -5.75 -9.06
C TYR A 156 8.17 -5.88 -7.69
N GLN A 157 8.89 -4.83 -7.26
CA GLN A 157 9.65 -4.87 -6.00
C GLN A 157 8.74 -5.07 -4.78
N SER A 158 7.58 -4.42 -4.75
CA SER A 158 6.60 -4.59 -3.66
C SER A 158 6.14 -6.04 -3.51
N LEU A 159 5.80 -6.72 -4.61
CA LEU A 159 5.37 -8.12 -4.62
C LEU A 159 6.50 -9.09 -4.27
N LYS A 160 7.72 -8.84 -4.81
CA LYS A 160 8.92 -9.61 -4.47
C LYS A 160 9.17 -9.57 -2.95
N ARG A 161 9.23 -8.36 -2.38
CA ARG A 161 9.48 -8.14 -0.94
C ARG A 161 8.38 -8.71 -0.06
N PHE A 162 7.12 -8.56 -0.47
CA PHE A 162 5.99 -9.18 0.21
C PHE A 162 6.16 -10.70 0.32
N PHE A 163 6.53 -11.36 -0.78
CA PHE A 163 6.79 -12.79 -0.76
C PHE A 163 7.99 -13.17 0.09
N MET A 164 9.06 -12.37 0.09
CA MET A 164 10.22 -12.58 0.98
C MET A 164 9.78 -12.62 2.46
N TRP A 165 8.97 -11.66 2.90
CA TRP A 165 8.43 -11.65 4.26
C TRP A 165 7.55 -12.87 4.55
N CYS A 166 6.69 -13.25 3.61
CA CYS A 166 5.88 -14.47 3.71
C CYS A 166 6.74 -15.74 3.82
N ALA A 167 7.85 -15.83 3.10
CA ALA A 167 8.75 -16.97 3.14
C ALA A 167 9.52 -17.08 4.48
N LEU A 168 9.68 -15.97 5.20
CA LEU A 168 10.21 -15.95 6.57
C LEU A 168 9.16 -16.26 7.64
N ASN A 169 7.88 -16.28 7.30
CA ASN A 169 6.85 -16.71 8.22
C ASN A 169 7.02 -18.22 8.52
N PRO A 170 7.04 -18.63 9.80
CA PRO A 170 7.20 -20.03 10.18
C PRO A 170 6.02 -20.92 9.75
N ARG A 171 4.90 -20.34 9.28
CA ARG A 171 3.73 -21.07 8.82
C ARG A 171 3.66 -21.07 7.29
N ALA A 172 3.61 -22.26 6.70
CA ALA A 172 3.59 -22.41 5.23
C ALA A 172 2.33 -21.81 4.58
N GLU A 173 1.18 -21.94 5.24
CA GLU A 173 -0.13 -21.45 4.74
C GLU A 173 -0.17 -19.94 4.55
N VAL A 174 0.57 -19.15 5.33
CA VAL A 174 0.58 -17.68 5.20
C VAL A 174 1.08 -17.28 3.82
N ALA A 175 2.12 -17.96 3.31
CA ALA A 175 2.63 -17.65 1.99
C ALA A 175 1.58 -17.86 0.89
N HIS A 176 0.69 -18.85 1.05
CA HIS A 176 -0.33 -19.20 0.06
C HIS A 176 -1.61 -18.37 0.20
N GLU A 177 -2.13 -18.26 1.41
CA GLU A 177 -3.44 -17.69 1.70
C GLU A 177 -3.42 -16.18 1.87
N LEU A 178 -2.30 -15.59 2.34
CA LEU A 178 -2.28 -14.16 2.65
C LEU A 178 -2.49 -13.33 1.40
N TYR A 179 -1.79 -13.64 0.31
CA TYR A 179 -1.93 -12.86 -0.92
C TYR A 179 -3.37 -12.93 -1.48
N ARG A 180 -3.97 -14.13 -1.45
CA ARG A 180 -5.38 -14.33 -1.83
C ARG A 180 -6.30 -13.46 -0.98
N PHE A 181 -6.17 -13.54 0.34
CA PHE A 181 -6.94 -12.75 1.29
C PHE A 181 -6.78 -11.25 1.05
N LEU A 182 -5.55 -10.76 0.87
CA LEU A 182 -5.28 -9.36 0.61
C LEU A 182 -5.93 -8.90 -0.71
N LYS A 183 -5.86 -9.71 -1.77
CA LYS A 183 -6.43 -9.41 -3.09
C LYS A 183 -7.96 -9.39 -3.08
N GLU A 184 -8.58 -10.41 -2.49
CA GLU A 184 -10.05 -10.52 -2.38
C GLU A 184 -10.65 -9.37 -1.55
N ASN A 185 -9.92 -8.93 -0.53
CA ASN A 185 -10.36 -7.86 0.38
C ASN A 185 -9.75 -6.49 0.05
N SER A 186 -9.12 -6.33 -1.12
CA SER A 186 -8.58 -5.05 -1.64
C SER A 186 -7.57 -4.34 -0.72
N PHE A 187 -6.77 -5.11 0.03
CA PHE A 187 -5.65 -4.56 0.80
C PHE A 187 -4.55 -4.04 -0.11
N ARG A 188 -3.77 -3.07 0.40
CA ARG A 188 -2.61 -2.51 -0.30
C ARG A 188 -1.31 -3.03 0.27
N ILE A 189 -0.39 -3.38 -0.62
CA ILE A 189 0.97 -3.78 -0.30
C ILE A 189 1.89 -2.57 -0.51
N THR A 190 2.73 -2.27 0.48
CA THR A 190 3.69 -1.17 0.43
C THR A 190 4.94 -1.55 -0.37
N LYS A 191 5.80 -0.57 -0.67
CA LYS A 191 7.06 -0.79 -1.39
C LYS A 191 8.00 -1.75 -0.67
N GLN A 192 7.87 -1.84 0.64
CA GLN A 192 8.67 -2.67 1.53
C GLN A 192 8.10 -4.09 1.67
N GLY A 193 6.97 -4.38 1.02
CA GLY A 193 6.29 -5.67 1.10
C GLY A 193 5.44 -5.84 2.36
N PHE A 194 5.15 -4.77 3.08
CA PHE A 194 4.16 -4.78 4.17
C PHE A 194 2.77 -4.54 3.59
N PHE A 195 1.73 -4.66 4.41
CA PHE A 195 0.38 -4.29 3.99
C PHE A 195 -0.29 -3.38 5.00
N VAL A 196 -1.13 -2.49 4.49
CA VAL A 196 -1.89 -1.53 5.29
C VAL A 196 -3.27 -2.09 5.56
N ALA A 197 -3.68 -2.06 6.82
CA ALA A 197 -4.96 -2.57 7.27
C ALA A 197 -5.66 -1.57 8.22
N LEU A 198 -6.94 -1.80 8.48
CA LEU A 198 -7.73 -1.11 9.49
C LEU A 198 -7.81 -1.91 10.78
N ARG A 199 -7.85 -1.17 11.88
CA ARG A 199 -8.16 -1.67 13.22
C ARG A 199 -8.98 -0.60 13.96
N ASN A 200 -10.11 -0.96 14.54
CA ASN A 200 -10.78 -0.05 15.46
C ASN A 200 -10.29 -0.29 16.90
N VAL A 201 -10.23 0.80 17.65
CA VAL A 201 -9.67 0.91 18.99
C VAL A 201 -10.58 1.78 19.85
N VAL A 202 -10.35 1.77 21.15
CA VAL A 202 -11.15 2.49 22.15
C VAL A 202 -10.28 3.56 22.75
N THR A 203 -10.75 4.79 22.75
CA THR A 203 -10.05 5.95 23.31
C THR A 203 -10.06 5.87 24.83
N LEU A 204 -8.88 5.95 25.46
CA LEU A 204 -8.77 5.86 26.92
C LEU A 204 -8.85 7.24 27.60
N HIS A 205 -8.27 8.28 26.99
CA HIS A 205 -8.08 9.57 27.64
C HIS A 205 -8.16 10.75 26.68
N GLY A 206 -8.87 11.80 27.10
CA GLY A 206 -8.90 13.09 26.42
C GLY A 206 -9.56 13.05 25.05
N SER A 207 -9.51 14.19 24.36
CA SER A 207 -9.88 14.25 22.94
C SER A 207 -8.67 13.85 22.09
N PRO A 208 -8.81 12.91 21.15
CA PRO A 208 -7.74 12.53 20.23
C PRO A 208 -7.53 13.53 19.08
N GLU A 209 -8.18 14.70 19.09
CA GLU A 209 -8.13 15.71 18.03
C GLU A 209 -6.71 16.09 17.58
N LEU A 210 -5.82 16.39 18.53
CA LEU A 210 -4.43 16.73 18.20
C LEU A 210 -3.68 15.53 17.59
N VAL A 211 -3.89 14.33 18.14
CA VAL A 211 -3.32 13.08 17.61
C VAL A 211 -3.81 12.84 16.19
N HIS A 212 -5.10 13.09 15.97
CA HIS A 212 -5.73 12.99 14.68
C HIS A 212 -5.12 13.97 13.68
N PHE A 213 -5.03 15.25 14.05
CA PHE A 213 -4.46 16.27 13.20
C PHE A 213 -2.99 15.97 12.84
N ILE A 214 -2.14 15.69 13.83
CA ILE A 214 -0.71 15.41 13.62
C ILE A 214 -0.53 14.18 12.73
N SER A 215 -1.18 13.06 13.09
CA SER A 215 -0.96 11.79 12.37
C SER A 215 -1.50 11.82 10.95
N ASN A 216 -2.67 12.44 10.71
CA ASN A 216 -3.21 12.61 9.36
C ASN A 216 -2.33 13.55 8.53
N THR A 217 -1.95 14.69 9.10
CA THR A 217 -1.17 15.70 8.36
C THR A 217 0.22 15.18 8.02
N TYR A 218 0.90 14.52 8.97
CA TYR A 218 2.21 13.90 8.73
C TYR A 218 2.15 12.90 7.58
N ASN A 219 1.19 11.97 7.61
CA ASN A 219 1.05 10.96 6.56
C ASN A 219 0.59 11.57 5.23
N LYS A 220 -0.25 12.62 5.24
CA LYS A 220 -0.67 13.33 4.02
C LYS A 220 0.49 14.05 3.34
N VAL A 221 1.33 14.74 4.11
CA VAL A 221 2.53 15.43 3.60
C VAL A 221 3.48 14.43 2.92
N LYS A 222 3.70 13.26 3.52
CA LYS A 222 4.57 12.22 2.95
C LYS A 222 3.94 11.47 1.78
N ALA A 223 2.75 10.89 1.99
CA ALA A 223 2.14 9.96 1.05
C ALA A 223 1.44 10.69 -0.12
N VAL A 224 0.78 11.81 0.13
CA VAL A 224 0.01 12.51 -0.92
C VAL A 224 0.85 13.61 -1.56
N TRP A 225 1.48 14.47 -0.76
CA TRP A 225 2.22 15.63 -1.29
C TRP A 225 3.66 15.30 -1.70
N LYS A 226 4.21 14.17 -1.21
CA LYS A 226 5.60 13.75 -1.45
C LYS A 226 6.59 14.87 -1.06
N LYS A 227 6.33 15.51 0.09
CA LYS A 227 7.14 16.58 0.69
C LYS A 227 7.71 16.14 2.04
N SER A 228 8.74 16.85 2.52
CA SER A 228 9.28 16.59 3.86
C SER A 228 8.36 17.19 4.93
N PRO A 229 7.94 16.42 5.95
CA PRO A 229 7.23 16.97 7.10
C PRO A 229 8.08 17.92 7.96
N ASP A 230 9.41 17.92 7.80
CA ASP A 230 10.31 18.83 8.54
C ASP A 230 10.14 20.30 8.13
N ASP A 231 9.63 20.54 6.93
CA ASP A 231 9.37 21.88 6.37
C ASP A 231 8.07 22.51 6.93
N TYR A 232 7.36 21.83 7.83
CA TYR A 232 6.06 22.26 8.34
C TYR A 232 6.04 22.40 9.87
N THR A 233 5.44 23.50 10.32
CA THR A 233 5.19 23.79 11.74
C THR A 233 3.68 23.86 12.00
N VAL A 234 3.24 23.26 13.11
CA VAL A 234 1.84 23.21 13.53
C VAL A 234 1.52 24.39 14.44
N PHE A 235 0.41 25.07 14.16
CA PHE A 235 -0.13 26.16 14.95
C PHE A 235 -1.57 25.89 15.35
N LEU A 236 -1.98 26.43 16.49
CA LEU A 236 -3.37 26.50 16.94
C LEU A 236 -3.85 27.95 16.84
N GLN A 237 -4.88 28.18 16.02
CA GLN A 237 -5.49 29.49 15.84
C GLN A 237 -7.01 29.35 15.94
N ASP A 238 -7.64 30.14 16.80
CA ASP A 238 -9.10 30.16 16.97
C ASP A 238 -9.73 28.78 17.27
N GLY A 239 -8.96 27.89 17.91
CA GLY A 239 -9.40 26.52 18.24
C GLY A 239 -9.20 25.50 17.12
N GLU A 240 -8.65 25.89 15.97
CA GLU A 240 -8.35 25.01 14.84
C GLU A 240 -6.85 24.84 14.63
N TYR A 241 -6.42 23.61 14.36
CA TYR A 241 -5.03 23.31 14.02
C TYR A 241 -4.76 23.56 12.54
N LYS A 242 -3.62 24.18 12.24
CA LYS A 242 -3.13 24.38 10.87
C LYS A 242 -1.63 24.11 10.77
N ILE A 243 -1.15 23.85 9.56
CA ILE A 243 0.28 23.77 9.25
C ILE A 243 0.73 24.95 8.41
N VAL A 244 1.94 25.44 8.70
CA VAL A 244 2.60 26.52 7.98
C VAL A 244 3.97 26.03 7.52
N HIS A 245 4.26 26.24 6.24
CA HIS A 245 5.57 25.93 5.66
C HIS A 245 6.63 26.93 6.16
N THR A 246 7.88 26.48 6.33
CA THR A 246 9.01 27.29 6.83
C THR A 246 9.14 28.65 6.15
N ASP A 247 8.99 28.68 4.82
CA ASP A 247 9.09 29.89 4.00
C ASP A 247 8.04 30.98 4.31
N ARG A 248 6.99 30.64 5.07
CA ARG A 248 5.91 31.57 5.45
C ARG A 248 5.93 31.93 6.93
N LEU A 249 6.96 31.53 7.66
CA LEU A 249 7.11 31.84 9.09
C LEU A 249 7.60 33.27 9.34
N TYR A 250 8.32 33.86 8.38
CA TYR A 250 8.91 35.18 8.49
C TYR A 250 8.61 36.02 7.25
N ASN A 251 8.45 37.34 7.44
CA ASN A 251 8.42 38.32 6.38
C ASN A 251 9.70 39.15 6.42
N GLU A 252 10.21 39.52 5.26
CA GLU A 252 11.31 40.49 5.15
C GLU A 252 10.73 41.90 5.11
N GLU A 253 11.13 42.73 6.07
CA GLU A 253 10.82 44.17 6.08
C GLU A 253 12.10 44.95 5.78
N THR A 254 12.04 45.83 4.77
CA THR A 254 13.15 46.72 4.41
C THR A 254 12.96 48.05 5.11
N HIS A 255 13.96 48.47 5.88
CA HIS A 255 13.97 49.76 6.56
C HIS A 255 15.08 50.63 5.99
N THR A 256 14.81 51.93 5.88
CA THR A 256 15.82 52.94 5.56
C THR A 256 16.21 53.65 6.84
N THR A 257 17.50 53.73 7.12
CA THR A 257 18.03 54.46 8.29
C THR A 257 19.21 55.34 7.88
N THR A 258 19.38 56.43 8.61
CA THR A 258 20.57 57.28 8.57
C THR A 258 21.45 57.08 9.79
N VAL A 259 21.07 56.20 10.73
CA VAL A 259 21.84 55.94 11.95
C VAL A 259 23.16 55.26 11.60
N CYS A 260 24.27 55.83 12.04
CA CYS A 260 25.58 55.23 11.83
C CYS A 260 25.68 53.86 12.52
N PRO A 261 25.97 52.75 11.80
CA PRO A 261 26.03 51.41 12.38
C PRO A 261 27.23 51.20 13.30
N ASP A 262 28.32 51.95 13.10
CA ASP A 262 29.56 51.78 13.86
C ASP A 262 29.52 52.42 15.26
N CYS A 263 28.65 53.41 15.46
CA CYS A 263 28.43 54.06 16.75
C CYS A 263 26.98 54.03 17.24
N ASN A 264 26.10 53.26 16.57
CA ASN A 264 24.67 53.16 16.87
C ASN A 264 23.95 54.52 17.03
N GLY A 265 24.43 55.54 16.31
CA GLY A 265 23.86 56.90 16.36
C GLY A 265 24.36 57.78 17.50
N GLU A 266 25.29 57.32 18.33
CA GLU A 266 25.83 58.13 19.43
C GLU A 266 26.89 59.15 18.99
N GLY A 267 27.40 59.02 17.76
CA GLY A 267 28.45 59.89 17.22
C GLY A 267 29.87 59.54 17.68
N GLY A 268 30.03 58.56 18.57
CA GLY A 268 31.32 58.13 19.10
C GLY A 268 31.16 57.00 20.10
N TYR A 269 32.25 56.64 20.78
CA TYR A 269 32.26 55.66 21.86
C TYR A 269 33.30 56.05 22.93
N TYR A 270 33.09 55.61 24.16
CA TYR A 270 34.10 55.75 25.21
C TYR A 270 35.15 54.65 25.06
N ASP A 271 36.41 55.05 24.89
CA ASP A 271 37.53 54.14 24.97
C ASP A 271 37.79 53.82 26.45
N ASP A 272 37.46 52.60 26.85
CA ASP A 272 37.70 52.08 28.20
C ASP A 272 39.22 51.94 28.39
N GLY A 273 39.87 53.04 28.79
CA GLY A 273 41.32 53.19 28.78
C GLY A 273 42.12 51.98 29.30
N ASP A 274 43.22 51.69 28.62
CA ASP A 274 44.10 50.56 28.94
C ASP A 274 44.89 50.79 30.25
N CYS A 275 44.96 49.75 31.09
CA CYS A 275 45.87 49.71 32.24
C CYS A 275 47.27 49.26 31.80
N TYR A 276 48.22 50.20 31.72
CA TYR A 276 49.63 49.86 31.54
C TYR A 276 50.22 49.37 32.87
N GLU A 277 50.86 48.19 32.88
CA GLU A 277 51.35 47.51 34.10
C GLU A 277 52.39 48.30 34.94
N ASP A 278 52.91 49.43 34.44
CA ASP A 278 54.07 50.12 35.03
C ASP A 278 53.81 51.55 35.57
N GLU A 279 52.59 52.09 35.50
CA GLU A 279 52.29 53.43 36.04
C GLU A 279 50.96 53.46 36.83
N ASP A 280 51.01 53.91 38.10
CA ASP A 280 49.88 54.04 39.05
C ASP A 280 48.83 55.11 38.66
N GLU A 281 48.71 55.47 37.37
CA GLU A 281 47.81 56.53 36.88
C GLU A 281 46.66 55.93 36.06
N TRP A 282 45.46 55.92 36.64
CA TRP A 282 44.23 55.56 35.93
C TRP A 282 43.95 56.62 34.86
N ASN A 283 44.06 56.26 33.58
CA ASN A 283 43.62 57.12 32.50
C ASN A 283 42.08 57.09 32.46
N GLU A 284 41.43 58.21 32.83
CA GLU A 284 39.98 58.34 32.68
C GLU A 284 39.66 58.24 31.17
N GLY A 285 38.98 57.17 30.77
CA GLY A 285 38.63 56.90 29.38
C GLY A 285 38.10 58.14 28.65
N HIS A 286 38.52 58.33 27.40
CA HIS A 286 38.16 59.52 26.62
C HIS A 286 37.12 59.19 25.56
N TRP A 287 36.26 60.15 25.25
CA TRP A 287 35.31 60.02 24.15
C TRP A 287 36.05 60.10 22.82
N VAL A 288 35.88 59.09 21.98
CA VAL A 288 36.41 59.02 20.62
C VAL A 288 35.25 59.23 19.65
N GLU A 289 35.36 60.23 18.78
CA GLU A 289 34.38 60.47 17.72
C GLU A 289 34.42 59.33 16.69
N CYS A 290 33.25 58.95 16.19
CA CYS A 290 33.15 57.89 15.19
C CYS A 290 33.60 58.40 13.82
N ASP A 291 34.70 57.83 13.30
CA ASP A 291 35.28 58.17 11.98
C ASP A 291 34.28 57.97 10.83
N THR A 292 33.34 57.05 10.96
CA THR A 292 32.37 56.72 9.90
C THR A 292 31.27 57.77 9.74
N CYS A 293 30.96 58.53 10.80
CA CYS A 293 29.93 59.58 10.77
C CYS A 293 30.43 60.96 11.19
N ASP A 294 31.75 61.16 11.25
CA ASP A 294 32.41 62.42 11.64
C ASP A 294 31.80 63.04 12.93
N GLY A 295 31.56 62.20 13.96
CA GLY A 295 31.02 62.70 15.23
C GLY A 295 29.52 62.98 15.26
N THR A 296 28.81 62.88 14.12
CA THR A 296 27.41 63.31 14.01
C THR A 296 26.39 62.26 14.43
N GLY A 297 26.76 60.99 14.38
CA GLY A 297 25.85 59.86 14.57
C GLY A 297 25.02 59.50 13.34
N GLU A 298 25.09 60.29 12.26
CA GLU A 298 24.30 60.10 11.04
C GLU A 298 25.20 59.84 9.81
N VAL A 299 24.74 58.96 8.92
CA VAL A 299 25.37 58.62 7.64
C VAL A 299 24.36 58.73 6.49
N GLU A 300 24.84 58.68 5.25
CA GLU A 300 23.96 58.63 4.07
C GLU A 300 22.94 57.47 4.19
N PRO A 301 21.67 57.69 3.80
CA PRO A 301 20.62 56.71 3.98
C PRO A 301 20.99 55.37 3.34
N TYR A 302 20.90 54.30 4.11
CA TYR A 302 21.09 52.94 3.62
C TYR A 302 19.90 52.06 4.00
N GLU A 303 19.67 51.03 3.20
CA GLU A 303 18.62 50.05 3.41
C GLU A 303 19.19 48.82 4.12
N TYR A 304 18.45 48.31 5.09
CA TYR A 304 18.73 47.00 5.69
C TYR A 304 17.43 46.21 5.82
N THR A 305 17.53 44.89 5.70
CA THR A 305 16.39 43.98 5.82
C THR A 305 16.36 43.35 7.19
N THR A 306 15.17 43.21 7.76
CA THR A 306 14.94 42.44 8.99
C THR A 306 13.89 41.35 8.75
N SER A 307 14.08 40.20 9.38
CA SER A 307 13.13 39.09 9.33
C SER A 307 12.17 39.17 10.52
N VAL A 308 10.90 39.50 10.26
CA VAL A 308 9.85 39.60 11.28
C VAL A 308 9.02 38.33 11.27
N LYS A 309 8.84 37.70 12.44
CA LYS A 309 8.01 36.49 12.56
C LYS A 309 6.54 36.84 12.33
N VAL A 310 5.89 36.11 11.42
CA VAL A 310 4.46 36.26 11.13
C VAL A 310 3.65 35.59 12.24
N ASP A 311 2.63 36.28 12.75
CA ASP A 311 1.71 35.72 13.73
C ASP A 311 0.79 34.68 13.04
N HIS A 312 0.95 33.43 13.44
CA HIS A 312 0.13 32.31 12.97
C HIS A 312 -0.72 31.70 14.09
N GLY A 313 -0.80 32.33 15.26
CA GLY A 313 -1.42 31.78 16.47
C GLY A 313 -0.39 31.10 17.40
N GLU A 314 -0.89 30.23 18.29
CA GLU A 314 -0.04 29.50 19.23
C GLU A 314 0.78 28.44 18.49
N GLU A 315 2.11 28.53 18.57
CA GLU A 315 3.01 27.54 17.98
C GLU A 315 3.03 26.27 18.82
N ILE A 316 2.58 25.15 18.26
CA ILE A 316 2.57 23.84 18.92
C ILE A 316 3.91 23.12 18.72
N GLY A 317 4.51 23.25 17.53
CA GLY A 317 5.84 22.73 17.22
C GLY A 317 5.97 22.17 15.79
N LYS A 318 7.16 21.65 15.46
CA LYS A 318 7.44 21.06 14.15
C LYS A 318 6.67 19.75 13.94
N LEU A 319 6.13 19.55 12.73
CA LEU A 319 5.26 18.42 12.43
C LEU A 319 5.93 17.06 12.65
N THR A 320 7.17 16.86 12.19
CA THR A 320 7.92 15.62 12.43
C THR A 320 8.17 15.37 13.92
N ALA A 321 8.62 16.39 14.66
CA ALA A 321 8.90 16.25 16.08
C ALA A 321 7.62 15.89 16.86
N LEU A 322 6.49 16.52 16.52
CA LEU A 322 5.19 16.21 17.09
C LEU A 322 4.73 14.78 16.77
N TYR A 323 4.93 14.30 15.54
CA TYR A 323 4.59 12.94 15.14
C TYR A 323 5.43 11.91 15.92
N LEU A 324 6.74 12.12 16.00
CA LEU A 324 7.66 11.23 16.73
C LEU A 324 7.43 11.24 18.25
N ASP A 325 6.88 12.33 18.80
CA ASP A 325 6.50 12.41 20.21
C ASP A 325 5.11 11.82 20.51
N LEU A 326 4.27 11.54 19.50
CA LEU A 326 2.93 10.96 19.70
C LEU A 326 2.96 9.77 20.68
N PRO A 327 3.87 8.79 20.60
CA PRO A 327 3.93 7.68 21.56
C PRO A 327 4.00 8.09 23.04
N ASN A 328 4.53 9.27 23.35
CA ASN A 328 4.68 9.75 24.73
C ASN A 328 3.44 10.49 25.24
N ARG A 329 2.66 11.10 24.34
CA ARG A 329 1.51 11.96 24.69
C ARG A 329 0.38 11.24 25.40
N HIS A 330 -0.26 11.90 26.36
CA HIS A 330 -1.35 11.30 27.14
C HIS A 330 -2.63 11.07 26.30
N GLU A 331 -2.92 11.98 25.36
CA GLU A 331 -4.07 11.86 24.44
C GLU A 331 -3.92 10.69 23.44
N ASN A 332 -2.71 10.21 23.19
CA ASN A 332 -2.43 9.09 22.27
C ASN A 332 -2.43 7.75 23.02
N ARG A 333 -3.59 7.40 23.60
CA ARG A 333 -3.80 6.17 24.37
C ARG A 333 -5.10 5.53 23.96
N PHE A 334 -4.97 4.38 23.31
CA PHE A 334 -6.10 3.55 22.90
C PHE A 334 -5.93 2.13 23.44
N THR A 335 -7.01 1.36 23.44
CA THR A 335 -7.00 -0.07 23.75
C THR A 335 -7.87 -0.86 22.79
N ASP A 336 -7.73 -2.18 22.79
CA ASP A 336 -8.66 -3.08 22.13
C ASP A 336 -10.04 -3.11 22.82
N ASP A 337 -11.10 -3.40 22.07
CA ASP A 337 -12.46 -3.40 22.62
C ASP A 337 -12.80 -4.58 23.53
N TRP A 338 -12.11 -5.70 23.38
CA TRP A 338 -12.48 -6.95 24.05
C TRP A 338 -11.83 -7.09 25.44
N THR A 339 -10.51 -7.08 25.49
CA THR A 339 -9.75 -7.27 26.74
C THR A 339 -9.53 -5.97 27.49
N LYS A 340 -9.48 -4.84 26.77
CA LYS A 340 -9.09 -3.52 27.32
C LYS A 340 -7.69 -3.52 27.96
N THR A 341 -6.78 -4.36 27.45
CA THR A 341 -5.43 -4.56 28.05
C THR A 341 -4.28 -4.05 27.20
N PHE A 342 -4.51 -3.84 25.90
CA PHE A 342 -3.45 -3.41 24.99
C PHE A 342 -3.19 -1.89 25.10
N ASP A 343 -1.92 -1.51 25.21
CA ASP A 343 -1.48 -0.11 25.11
C ASP A 343 -1.23 0.24 23.63
N ILE A 344 -2.27 0.71 22.95
CA ILE A 344 -2.22 1.07 21.53
C ILE A 344 -1.97 2.58 21.40
N ARG A 345 -0.94 2.94 20.63
CA ARG A 345 -0.58 4.36 20.38
C ARG A 345 -0.12 4.53 18.95
N ILE A 346 -0.49 5.64 18.33
CA ILE A 346 0.06 6.02 17.02
C ILE A 346 1.59 6.20 17.14
N GLY A 347 2.34 5.62 16.20
CA GLY A 347 3.80 5.66 16.17
C GLY A 347 4.48 4.68 17.13
N LYS A 348 3.73 3.85 17.88
CA LYS A 348 4.28 2.84 18.78
C LYS A 348 3.83 1.46 18.37
N VAL A 349 4.78 0.53 18.26
CA VAL A 349 4.45 -0.85 17.92
C VAL A 349 3.67 -1.52 19.03
N VAL A 350 2.63 -2.22 18.61
CA VAL A 350 1.78 -3.05 19.44
C VAL A 350 2.12 -4.50 19.13
N ASN A 351 2.46 -5.26 20.16
CA ASN A 351 2.74 -6.68 20.02
C ASN A 351 2.16 -7.48 21.18
N MET A 352 2.10 -8.79 20.97
CA MET A 352 1.82 -9.78 21.99
C MET A 352 2.74 -10.99 21.82
N PRO A 353 2.98 -11.77 22.89
CA PRO A 353 3.72 -13.01 22.77
C PRO A 353 3.08 -13.93 21.72
N GLN A 354 3.90 -14.48 20.82
CA GLN A 354 3.43 -15.36 19.76
C GLN A 354 2.70 -16.56 20.36
N GLU A 355 3.20 -17.10 21.48
CA GLU A 355 2.60 -18.17 22.30
C GLU A 355 1.11 -17.95 22.62
N ASP A 356 0.69 -16.70 22.82
CA ASP A 356 -0.66 -16.35 23.24
C ASP A 356 -1.65 -16.16 22.07
N CYS A 357 -1.17 -16.13 20.82
CA CYS A 357 -2.04 -16.04 19.66
C CYS A 357 -2.82 -17.35 19.42
N ASN A 358 -4.04 -17.23 18.88
CA ASN A 358 -4.86 -18.33 18.36
C ASN A 358 -4.75 -18.39 16.84
N TRP A 359 -4.50 -19.59 16.34
CA TRP A 359 -4.10 -19.90 14.96
C TRP A 359 -5.26 -20.42 14.11
N SER A 360 -6.46 -20.48 14.66
CA SER A 360 -7.67 -20.83 13.93
C SER A 360 -7.88 -19.89 12.74
N THR A 361 -8.28 -20.43 11.59
CA THR A 361 -8.71 -19.68 10.40
C THR A 361 -10.14 -19.15 10.55
N GLN A 362 -10.86 -19.52 11.61
CA GLN A 362 -12.18 -18.98 11.85
C GLN A 362 -12.10 -17.48 12.10
N ASP A 363 -13.06 -16.73 11.56
CA ASP A 363 -13.20 -15.32 11.87
C ASP A 363 -13.37 -15.14 13.40
N CYS A 364 -14.14 -15.98 14.09
CA CYS A 364 -14.41 -15.82 15.53
C CYS A 364 -13.24 -16.20 16.48
N ALA A 365 -12.02 -16.45 15.99
CA ALA A 365 -10.87 -16.73 16.84
C ALA A 365 -10.44 -15.50 17.66
N ALA A 366 -10.45 -15.64 18.99
CA ALA A 366 -10.35 -14.50 19.91
C ALA A 366 -8.92 -13.98 20.17
N ALA A 367 -7.91 -14.85 20.20
CA ALA A 367 -6.55 -14.43 20.61
C ALA A 367 -5.67 -14.07 19.40
N GLY A 368 -5.09 -12.87 19.41
CA GLY A 368 -4.32 -12.29 18.31
C GLY A 368 -4.69 -10.82 18.09
N LEU A 369 -3.76 -10.05 17.52
CA LEU A 369 -4.03 -8.67 17.11
C LEU A 369 -4.78 -8.68 15.77
N HIS A 370 -6.08 -8.38 15.79
CA HIS A 370 -6.91 -8.42 14.57
C HIS A 370 -6.66 -7.23 13.65
N PHE A 371 -6.89 -7.46 12.36
CA PHE A 371 -6.90 -6.45 11.31
C PHE A 371 -7.92 -6.79 10.21
N THR A 372 -8.39 -5.79 9.48
CA THR A 372 -9.41 -5.90 8.41
C THR A 372 -9.15 -4.88 7.29
N SER A 373 -9.76 -5.05 6.12
CA SER A 373 -9.72 -4.05 5.03
C SER A 373 -10.87 -3.06 5.09
N ASP A 374 -11.98 -3.43 5.73
CA ASP A 374 -13.14 -2.55 5.84
C ASP A 374 -13.64 -2.45 7.27
N GLN A 375 -14.38 -1.38 7.53
CA GLN A 375 -15.11 -1.22 8.78
C GLN A 375 -16.44 -1.98 8.85
N ILE A 376 -16.96 -2.46 7.72
CA ILE A 376 -18.28 -3.10 7.64
C ILE A 376 -18.28 -4.38 8.48
N HIS A 377 -17.16 -5.09 8.54
CA HIS A 377 -16.99 -6.25 9.40
C HIS A 377 -16.77 -5.92 10.89
N TYR A 378 -16.73 -4.63 11.28
CA TYR A 378 -16.44 -4.17 12.64
C TYR A 378 -17.27 -2.96 13.10
N VAL A 379 -18.51 -2.81 12.61
CA VAL A 379 -19.41 -1.67 12.98
C VAL A 379 -19.62 -1.53 14.51
N GLY A 380 -19.38 -2.58 15.31
CA GLY A 380 -19.75 -2.61 16.73
C GLY A 380 -18.67 -2.34 17.79
N CYS A 381 -17.38 -2.29 17.45
CA CYS A 381 -16.33 -2.34 18.48
C CYS A 381 -15.33 -1.18 18.35
N GLY A 382 -15.00 -0.54 19.47
CA GLY A 382 -14.17 0.67 19.51
C GLY A 382 -14.90 1.96 19.08
N ASP A 383 -14.29 3.09 19.35
CA ASP A 383 -14.77 4.45 19.06
C ASP A 383 -13.92 5.19 18.02
N GLN A 384 -12.72 4.69 17.72
CA GLN A 384 -11.76 5.29 16.80
C GLN A 384 -11.20 4.23 15.86
N SER A 385 -11.02 4.57 14.58
CA SER A 385 -10.34 3.70 13.62
C SER A 385 -8.90 4.13 13.41
N VAL A 386 -8.00 3.16 13.27
CA VAL A 386 -6.58 3.41 12.98
C VAL A 386 -6.13 2.60 11.78
N LEU A 387 -5.26 3.20 10.96
CA LEU A 387 -4.50 2.49 9.96
C LEU A 387 -3.27 1.87 10.62
N VAL A 388 -3.07 0.59 10.35
CA VAL A 388 -1.96 -0.20 10.88
C VAL A 388 -1.12 -0.77 9.73
N LEU A 389 0.19 -0.80 9.94
CA LEU A 389 1.16 -1.40 9.04
C LEU A 389 1.59 -2.76 9.58
N ILE A 390 1.51 -3.79 8.74
CA ILE A 390 1.70 -5.18 9.15
C ILE A 390 2.76 -5.85 8.28
N ASN A 391 3.73 -6.48 8.93
CA ASN A 391 4.74 -7.31 8.29
C ASN A 391 4.17 -8.73 8.06
N PRO A 392 4.17 -9.29 6.83
CA PRO A 392 3.67 -10.63 6.54
C PRO A 392 4.30 -11.75 7.38
N MET A 393 5.55 -11.58 7.83
CA MET A 393 6.23 -12.51 8.75
C MET A 393 5.51 -12.63 10.11
N LYS A 394 4.69 -11.64 10.47
CA LYS A 394 4.01 -11.51 11.76
C LYS A 394 2.57 -12.02 11.75
N VAL A 395 2.06 -12.42 10.58
CA VAL A 395 0.68 -12.92 10.42
C VAL A 395 0.56 -14.31 11.04
N VAL A 396 -0.49 -14.49 11.84
CA VAL A 396 -0.74 -15.73 12.59
C VAL A 396 -1.98 -16.48 12.11
N GLY A 397 -2.98 -15.78 11.57
CA GLY A 397 -4.19 -16.44 11.07
C GLY A 397 -4.93 -15.58 10.08
N ILE A 398 -5.54 -16.23 9.08
CA ILE A 398 -6.27 -15.61 7.99
C ILE A 398 -7.68 -16.20 8.00
N GLY A 399 -8.68 -15.32 8.14
CA GLY A 399 -10.09 -15.67 7.99
C GLY A 399 -10.64 -15.23 6.64
N ALA A 400 -11.97 -15.17 6.52
CA ALA A 400 -12.61 -14.73 5.28
C ALA A 400 -12.54 -13.20 5.14
N HIS A 401 -12.81 -12.49 6.23
CA HIS A 401 -12.94 -11.04 6.26
C HIS A 401 -11.93 -10.35 7.17
N LYS A 402 -11.24 -11.10 8.02
CA LYS A 402 -10.25 -10.54 8.95
C LYS A 402 -9.06 -11.45 9.13
N GLY A 403 -7.92 -10.83 9.41
CA GLY A 403 -6.70 -11.52 9.77
C GLY A 403 -6.28 -11.24 11.21
N ARG A 404 -5.26 -11.96 11.63
CA ARG A 404 -4.60 -11.84 12.94
C ARG A 404 -3.10 -11.78 12.74
N CYS A 405 -2.44 -10.97 13.53
CA CYS A 405 -0.98 -10.92 13.65
C CYS A 405 -0.59 -10.92 15.14
N TYR A 406 0.69 -11.09 15.43
CA TYR A 406 1.22 -10.87 16.78
C TYR A 406 1.89 -9.50 16.95
N GLU A 407 2.01 -8.72 15.86
CA GLU A 407 2.63 -7.40 15.87
C GLU A 407 2.13 -6.54 14.70
N TYR A 408 1.81 -5.27 14.98
CA TYR A 408 1.57 -4.23 13.99
C TYR A 408 2.05 -2.86 14.48
N LEU A 409 2.15 -1.90 13.57
CA LEU A 409 2.38 -0.48 13.89
C LEU A 409 1.15 0.37 13.53
N PRO A 410 0.47 1.02 14.48
CA PRO A 410 -0.51 2.07 14.18
C PRO A 410 0.19 3.32 13.67
N ILE A 411 -0.16 3.78 12.46
CA ILE A 411 0.52 4.89 11.78
C ILE A 411 -0.31 6.18 11.75
N MET A 412 -1.64 6.07 11.78
CA MET A 412 -2.55 7.22 11.85
C MET A 412 -3.95 6.82 12.30
N THR A 413 -4.66 7.75 12.92
CA THR A 413 -6.10 7.65 13.15
C THR A 413 -6.87 8.07 11.90
N VAL A 414 -8.02 7.48 11.63
CA VAL A 414 -8.92 7.83 10.51
C VAL A 414 -10.35 7.97 11.01
N PRO A 415 -11.16 8.91 10.48
CA PRO A 415 -12.57 9.00 10.82
C PRO A 415 -13.25 7.67 10.52
N ARG A 416 -14.20 7.26 11.36
CA ARG A 416 -14.77 5.91 11.21
C ARG A 416 -15.49 5.79 9.88
N GLU A 417 -16.29 6.78 9.56
CA GLU A 417 -17.15 6.85 8.39
C GLU A 417 -16.35 6.82 7.08
N GLU A 418 -15.10 7.31 7.10
CA GLU A 418 -14.27 7.50 5.90
C GLU A 418 -13.12 6.48 5.79
N ALA A 419 -12.85 5.67 6.83
CA ALA A 419 -11.61 4.88 6.86
C ALA A 419 -11.47 3.87 5.72
N THR A 420 -12.57 3.21 5.33
CA THR A 420 -12.57 2.27 4.21
C THR A 420 -12.26 3.01 2.91
N GLU A 421 -12.83 4.21 2.73
CA GLU A 421 -12.58 5.05 1.55
C GLU A 421 -11.13 5.50 1.51
N ILE A 422 -10.58 5.97 2.64
CA ILE A 422 -9.18 6.41 2.75
C ILE A 422 -8.21 5.26 2.46
N LEU A 423 -8.47 4.05 2.98
CA LEU A 423 -7.62 2.89 2.72
C LEU A 423 -7.58 2.52 1.22
N HIS A 424 -8.71 2.73 0.53
CA HIS A 424 -8.85 2.42 -0.89
C HIS A 424 -8.66 3.64 -1.82
N ASP A 425 -8.28 4.81 -1.30
CA ASP A 425 -8.04 6.02 -2.08
C ASP A 425 -6.72 5.93 -2.85
N ASN A 426 -6.78 5.86 -4.19
CA ASN A 426 -5.60 5.77 -5.05
C ASN A 426 -4.60 6.93 -4.91
N GLN A 427 -5.00 8.06 -4.32
CA GLN A 427 -4.10 9.18 -4.04
C GLN A 427 -3.25 8.95 -2.78
N PHE A 428 -3.62 8.01 -1.92
CA PHE A 428 -2.85 7.67 -0.73
C PHE A 428 -1.71 6.69 -1.07
N ASP A 429 -0.53 7.25 -1.36
CA ASP A 429 0.65 6.48 -1.73
C ASP A 429 1.26 5.77 -0.52
N THR A 430 0.84 4.53 -0.30
CA THR A 430 1.36 3.69 0.80
C THR A 430 2.85 3.36 0.68
N LEU A 431 3.49 3.65 -0.46
CA LEU A 431 4.90 3.36 -0.71
C LEU A 431 5.85 4.21 0.17
N GLN A 432 5.37 5.37 0.64
CA GLN A 432 6.12 6.35 1.47
C GLN A 432 5.90 6.15 2.99
N LEU A 433 5.09 5.17 3.38
CA LEU A 433 4.74 4.95 4.79
C LEU A 433 5.87 4.24 5.54
N ASP A 434 6.13 4.76 6.73
CA ASP A 434 7.14 4.40 7.74
C ASP A 434 8.32 3.49 7.30
N GLU A 435 9.30 4.11 6.65
CA GLU A 435 10.62 3.53 6.38
C GLU A 435 11.36 3.11 7.67
N VAL A 436 11.11 3.75 8.81
CA VAL A 436 11.79 3.45 10.09
C VAL A 436 11.31 2.11 10.65
N TYR A 437 10.01 1.81 10.57
CA TYR A 437 9.48 0.50 10.93
C TYR A 437 10.10 -0.61 10.10
N ALA A 438 10.21 -0.43 8.78
CA ALA A 438 10.84 -1.42 7.91
C ALA A 438 12.32 -1.66 8.27
N VAL A 439 13.09 -0.61 8.53
CA VAL A 439 14.49 -0.72 8.97
C VAL A 439 14.59 -1.50 10.28
N ARG A 440 13.73 -1.19 11.25
CA ARG A 440 13.68 -1.88 12.56
C ARG A 440 13.30 -3.35 12.44
N GLU A 441 12.40 -3.69 11.50
CA GLU A 441 12.03 -5.09 11.25
C GLU A 441 13.21 -5.90 10.68
N LEU A 442 14.10 -5.25 9.93
CA LEU A 442 15.30 -5.87 9.35
C LEU A 442 16.43 -6.05 10.36
N ASP A 443 16.47 -5.24 11.43
CA ASP A 443 17.46 -5.42 12.50
C ASP A 443 17.37 -6.81 13.13
N ASP A 444 18.52 -7.49 13.25
CA ASP A 444 18.64 -8.85 13.76
C ASP A 444 17.65 -9.87 13.14
N LEU A 445 17.24 -9.66 11.88
CA LEU A 445 16.21 -10.47 11.21
C LEU A 445 16.53 -11.96 11.25
N GLN A 446 17.79 -12.36 11.03
CA GLN A 446 18.18 -13.76 11.07
C GLN A 446 17.94 -14.40 12.45
N ALA A 447 18.12 -13.66 13.53
CA ALA A 447 17.85 -14.13 14.89
C ALA A 447 16.34 -14.23 15.14
N LYS A 448 15.57 -13.20 14.75
CA LYS A 448 14.10 -13.17 14.84
C LYS A 448 13.46 -14.35 14.09
N VAL A 449 13.96 -14.68 12.89
CA VAL A 449 13.49 -15.82 12.10
C VAL A 449 13.75 -17.12 12.86
N LYS A 450 14.97 -17.36 13.34
CA LYS A 450 15.29 -18.57 14.10
C LYS A 450 14.41 -18.74 15.33
N GLU A 451 14.18 -17.67 16.08
CA GLU A 451 13.31 -17.67 17.26
C GLU A 451 11.86 -17.99 16.88
N GLY A 452 11.32 -17.36 15.83
CA GLY A 452 9.95 -17.61 15.36
C GLY A 452 9.70 -19.06 14.95
N PHE A 453 10.64 -19.67 14.21
CA PHE A 453 10.57 -21.10 13.86
C PHE A 453 10.67 -22.00 15.09
N ALA A 454 11.52 -21.68 16.05
CA ALA A 454 11.64 -22.45 17.30
C ALA A 454 10.35 -22.37 18.14
N LYS A 455 9.75 -21.18 18.26
CA LYS A 455 8.47 -20.98 18.96
C LYS A 455 7.33 -21.74 18.30
N GLU A 456 7.24 -21.69 16.97
CA GLU A 456 6.20 -22.40 16.22
C GLU A 456 6.34 -23.92 16.33
N SER A 457 7.57 -24.44 16.25
CA SER A 457 7.84 -25.89 16.41
C SER A 457 7.35 -26.45 17.76
N ASN A 458 7.21 -25.62 18.78
CA ASN A 458 6.76 -26.04 20.11
C ASN A 458 5.22 -26.13 20.26
N LYS A 459 4.43 -25.69 19.26
CA LYS A 459 2.96 -25.62 19.33
C LYS A 459 2.19 -26.83 18.77
N TYR A 460 2.90 -27.87 18.32
CA TYR A 460 2.39 -29.21 18.00
C TYR A 460 1.35 -29.40 16.88
N GLU A 461 0.90 -28.39 16.13
CA GLU A 461 -0.24 -28.59 15.18
C GLU A 461 -0.06 -28.15 13.72
N PHE A 462 1.14 -27.79 13.23
CA PHE A 462 1.26 -27.29 11.85
C PHE A 462 2.42 -27.86 11.03
N SER A 463 2.21 -27.84 9.71
CA SER A 463 3.23 -28.11 8.71
C SER A 463 4.26 -26.99 8.71
N LEU A 464 5.42 -27.25 9.33
CA LEU A 464 6.57 -26.37 9.18
C LEU A 464 7.04 -26.41 7.72
N PRO A 465 7.28 -25.25 7.10
CA PRO A 465 7.78 -25.20 5.74
C PRO A 465 9.21 -25.73 5.70
N ASN A 466 9.53 -26.49 4.64
CA ASN A 466 10.89 -26.91 4.35
C ASN A 466 11.70 -25.70 3.86
N ILE A 467 12.22 -24.89 4.77
CA ILE A 467 13.13 -23.79 4.47
C ILE A 467 14.53 -24.11 4.99
N SER A 468 15.53 -24.01 4.12
CA SER A 468 16.93 -24.24 4.50
C SER A 468 17.57 -22.98 5.08
N SER A 469 18.67 -23.15 5.80
CA SER A 469 19.48 -22.01 6.27
C SER A 469 20.08 -21.17 5.13
N ILE A 470 20.15 -21.73 3.92
CA ILE A 470 20.60 -21.04 2.72
C ILE A 470 19.47 -20.16 2.19
N ASP A 471 18.25 -20.69 2.13
CA ASP A 471 17.06 -19.90 1.74
C ASP A 471 16.88 -18.70 2.66
N VAL A 472 16.98 -18.88 3.99
CA VAL A 472 16.90 -17.77 4.95
C VAL A 472 17.98 -16.72 4.68
N ARG A 473 19.22 -17.13 4.37
CA ARG A 473 20.30 -16.19 4.05
C ARG A 473 20.05 -15.42 2.76
N ASN A 474 19.54 -16.08 1.73
CA ASN A 474 19.22 -15.44 0.45
C ASN A 474 18.07 -14.44 0.60
N ILE A 475 17.01 -14.83 1.33
CA ILE A 475 15.87 -13.96 1.61
C ILE A 475 16.30 -12.74 2.44
N VAL A 476 17.06 -12.96 3.52
CA VAL A 476 17.61 -11.86 4.33
C VAL A 476 18.51 -10.96 3.49
N GLY A 477 19.38 -11.52 2.64
CA GLY A 477 20.21 -10.74 1.72
C GLY A 477 19.40 -9.84 0.80
N SER A 478 18.33 -10.36 0.18
CA SER A 478 17.44 -9.57 -0.68
C SER A 478 16.70 -8.47 0.11
N LEU A 479 16.32 -8.73 1.35
CA LEU A 479 15.68 -7.72 2.21
C LEU A 479 16.67 -6.68 2.76
N GLU A 480 17.95 -7.03 2.92
CA GLU A 480 19.02 -6.10 3.28
C GLU A 480 19.38 -5.14 2.14
N GLU A 481 19.26 -5.56 0.87
CA GLU A 481 19.37 -4.65 -0.28
C GLU A 481 18.30 -3.53 -0.19
N MET A 482 17.06 -3.91 0.14
CA MET A 482 16.00 -2.95 0.42
C MET A 482 16.34 -2.04 1.63
N LYS A 483 16.95 -2.58 2.70
CA LYS A 483 17.39 -1.77 3.84
C LYS A 483 18.39 -0.70 3.41
N ALA A 484 19.34 -1.06 2.56
CA ALA A 484 20.35 -0.14 2.04
C ALA A 484 19.71 0.96 1.18
N GLU A 485 18.77 0.62 0.30
CA GLU A 485 17.99 1.60 -0.48
C GLU A 485 17.23 2.58 0.41
N ILE A 486 16.52 2.07 1.42
CA ILE A 486 15.76 2.89 2.36
C ILE A 486 16.70 3.81 3.14
N THR A 487 17.79 3.28 3.68
CA THR A 487 18.76 4.05 4.47
C THR A 487 19.42 5.14 3.64
N ALA A 488 19.70 4.87 2.36
CA ALA A 488 20.23 5.87 1.43
C ALA A 488 19.22 7.00 1.18
N ARG A 489 17.93 6.69 1.04
CA ARG A 489 16.88 7.70 0.90
C ARG A 489 16.74 8.57 2.15
N VAL A 490 16.70 7.95 3.33
CA VAL A 490 16.59 8.68 4.62
C VAL A 490 17.75 9.68 4.77
N ARG A 491 18.99 9.27 4.45
CA ARG A 491 20.18 10.15 4.53
C ARG A 491 20.24 11.29 3.51
N MET A 492 19.42 11.27 2.46
CA MET A 492 19.34 12.39 1.51
C MET A 492 18.30 13.44 1.92
N VAL A 493 17.51 13.15 2.95
CA VAL A 493 16.48 14.06 3.49
C VAL A 493 16.96 14.76 4.77
N ASP A 494 18.05 14.29 5.37
CA ASP A 494 18.87 15.03 6.36
C ASP A 494 19.83 16.01 5.66
#